data_AF-A0A2K3K429-F1
#
_entry.id   AF-A0A2K3K429-F1
#
_cell.length_a   1.000
_cell.length_b   1.000
_cell.length_c   1.000
_cell.angle_alpha   90.00
_cell.angle_beta   90.00
_cell.angle_gamma   90.00
#
_symmetry.space_group_name_H-M   'P 1'
#
loop_
_entity.id
_entity.type
_entity.pdbx_description
1 polymer ?
#
loop_
_entity_poly.entity_id
_entity_poly.type
_entity_poly.pdbx_seq_one_letter_code
_entity_poly.pdbx_strand_id
1 'polypeptide(L)'
;MVAAPPYRSYGGSNYGHPFQFFASNGFPCPPLQNPSDHLLKAINKDFDQDIEAQTGTMTTEEAICVLVSSYKSSERNQDVHNEVAVLSKKDTSSMDHKKKGHAGFLNQCLVLTERSSVNMFRDLGYY
;
A
#
# COMPACT_ATOMS: atom_id res chain seq x y z
N MET A 1 14.63 -6.11 -45.18
CA MET A 1 14.26 -5.05 -44.21
C MET A 1 12.77 -5.13 -44.00
N VAL A 2 12.33 -5.77 -42.92
CA VAL A 2 10.91 -5.78 -42.52
C VAL A 2 10.85 -5.10 -41.17
N ALA A 3 10.20 -3.93 -41.13
CA ALA A 3 9.99 -3.15 -39.93
C ALA A 3 9.02 -3.91 -39.01
N ALA A 4 9.47 -4.21 -37.79
CA ALA A 4 8.61 -4.77 -36.76
C ALA A 4 7.63 -3.70 -36.26
N PRO A 5 6.35 -4.04 -36.01
CA PRO A 5 5.35 -3.08 -35.57
C PRO A 5 5.60 -2.60 -34.13
N PRO A 6 5.15 -1.38 -33.77
CA PRO A 6 5.33 -0.83 -32.44
C PRO A 6 4.49 -1.60 -31.41
N TYR A 7 5.13 -1.95 -30.29
CA TYR A 7 4.49 -2.65 -29.18
C TYR A 7 3.29 -1.85 -28.67
N ARG A 8 2.11 -2.47 -28.77
CA ARG A 8 0.82 -1.97 -28.28
C ARG A 8 0.85 -1.98 -26.75
N SER A 9 0.98 -0.81 -26.15
CA SER A 9 0.91 -0.58 -24.71
C SER A 9 -0.50 -0.87 -24.19
N TYR A 10 -0.65 -1.95 -23.40
CA TYR A 10 -1.86 -2.23 -22.64
C TYR A 10 -1.80 -1.45 -21.32
N GLY A 11 -2.93 -0.80 -21.00
CA GLY A 11 -3.12 0.16 -19.92
C GLY A 11 -2.53 -0.20 -18.57
N GLY A 12 -1.82 0.79 -18.00
CA GLY A 12 -1.19 0.75 -16.69
C GLY A 12 -0.11 1.81 -16.59
N SER A 13 -0.46 3.08 -16.77
CA SER A 13 0.45 4.22 -16.65
C SER A 13 0.92 4.41 -15.21
N ASN A 14 1.84 3.59 -14.71
CA ASN A 14 2.52 3.82 -13.41
C ASN A 14 3.85 3.05 -13.20
N TYR A 15 4.45 2.45 -14.24
CA TYR A 15 5.72 1.69 -14.06
C TYR A 15 7.01 2.52 -14.24
N GLY A 16 6.92 3.76 -14.72
CA GLY A 16 8.10 4.64 -14.91
C GLY A 16 8.45 5.52 -13.71
N HIS A 17 7.59 5.53 -12.68
CA HIS A 17 7.58 6.62 -11.72
C HIS A 17 8.81 6.67 -10.79
N PRO A 18 9.21 5.56 -10.14
CA PRO A 18 10.40 5.56 -9.28
C PRO A 18 11.67 5.72 -10.11
N PHE A 19 11.78 5.06 -11.28
CA PHE A 19 12.99 5.13 -12.10
C PHE A 19 13.31 6.54 -12.57
N GLN A 20 12.30 7.27 -13.03
CA GLN A 20 12.47 8.66 -13.44
C GLN A 20 12.83 9.56 -12.25
N PHE A 21 12.24 9.31 -11.08
CA PHE A 21 12.57 10.06 -9.86
C PHE A 21 14.02 9.82 -9.43
N PHE A 22 14.47 8.56 -9.35
CA PHE A 22 15.84 8.22 -8.95
C PHE A 22 16.85 8.73 -9.98
N ALA A 23 16.59 8.58 -11.28
CA ALA A 23 17.45 9.13 -12.33
C ALA A 23 17.54 10.67 -12.26
N SER A 24 16.45 11.37 -11.97
CA SER A 24 16.43 12.83 -11.82
C SER A 24 17.17 13.33 -10.56
N ASN A 25 17.32 12.46 -9.55
CA ASN A 25 18.08 12.74 -8.33
C ASN A 25 19.54 12.25 -8.39
N GLY A 26 20.03 11.85 -9.57
CA GLY A 26 21.42 11.43 -9.77
C GLY A 26 21.70 9.93 -9.62
N PHE A 27 20.65 9.11 -9.49
CA PHE A 27 20.76 7.66 -9.32
C PHE A 27 20.08 6.91 -10.48
N PRO A 28 20.65 6.93 -11.70
CA PRO A 28 20.11 6.17 -12.82
C PRO A 28 20.41 4.67 -12.65
N CYS A 29 19.41 3.83 -12.90
CA CYS A 29 19.58 2.38 -12.88
C CYS A 29 20.55 1.92 -13.98
N PRO A 30 21.59 1.13 -13.67
CA PRO A 30 22.48 0.56 -14.66
C PRO A 30 21.74 -0.35 -15.65
N PRO A 31 22.17 -0.38 -16.93
CA PRO A 31 21.62 -1.31 -17.91
C PRO A 31 21.89 -2.75 -17.46
N LEU A 32 20.88 -3.62 -17.59
CA LEU A 32 20.91 -5.04 -17.20
C LEU A 32 20.87 -5.32 -15.68
N GLN A 33 20.73 -4.32 -14.82
CA GLN A 33 20.48 -4.54 -13.39
C GLN A 33 18.97 -4.63 -13.10
N ASN A 34 18.59 -5.45 -12.11
CA ASN A 34 17.22 -5.46 -11.63
C ASN A 34 16.89 -4.10 -10.99
N PRO A 35 15.89 -3.37 -11.51
CA PRO A 35 15.52 -2.06 -10.99
C PRO A 35 15.17 -2.03 -9.49
N SER A 36 14.49 -3.06 -8.99
CA SER A 36 14.10 -3.14 -7.58
C SER A 36 15.31 -3.37 -6.67
N ASP A 37 16.27 -4.18 -7.11
CA ASP A 37 17.53 -4.41 -6.40
C ASP A 37 18.36 -3.13 -6.33
N HIS A 38 18.46 -2.40 -7.44
CA HIS A 38 19.17 -1.13 -7.51
C HIS A 38 18.56 -0.08 -6.57
N LEU A 39 17.22 0.04 -6.57
CA LEU A 39 16.50 0.93 -5.66
C LEU A 39 16.77 0.59 -4.19
N LEU A 40 16.68 -0.68 -3.82
CA LEU A 40 16.92 -1.13 -2.45
C LEU A 40 18.35 -0.84 -2.01
N LYS A 41 19.34 -1.05 -2.88
CA LYS A 41 20.74 -0.71 -2.59
C LYS A 41 20.93 0.79 -2.39
N ALA A 42 20.29 1.62 -3.20
CA ALA A 42 20.42 3.08 -3.13
C ALA A 42 19.87 3.70 -1.83
N ILE A 43 18.97 3.01 -1.12
CA ILE A 43 18.34 3.51 0.11
C ILE A 43 18.76 2.74 1.37
N ASN A 44 19.45 1.60 1.25
CA ASN A 44 19.82 0.77 2.38
C ASN A 44 21.32 0.89 2.68
N LYS A 45 21.62 1.41 3.88
CA LYS A 45 22.98 1.59 4.38
C LYS A 45 23.80 0.29 4.47
N ASP A 46 23.12 -0.85 4.59
CA ASP A 46 23.77 -2.16 4.64
C ASP A 46 24.55 -2.50 3.35
N PHE A 47 24.36 -1.74 2.26
CA PHE A 47 25.03 -1.93 0.97
C PHE A 47 26.08 -0.84 0.65
N ASP A 48 26.50 -0.02 1.62
CA ASP A 48 27.44 1.10 1.42
C ASP A 48 28.75 0.67 0.69
N GLN A 49 29.27 -0.54 0.97
CA GLN A 49 30.49 -1.07 0.34
C GLN A 49 30.34 -1.35 -1.17
N ASP A 50 29.13 -1.63 -1.66
CA ASP A 50 28.87 -1.95 -3.07
C ASP A 50 28.63 -0.69 -3.93
N ILE A 51 28.23 0.43 -3.31
CA ILE A 51 27.88 1.68 -4.01
C ILE A 51 29.09 2.56 -4.29
N GLU A 52 30.12 2.54 -3.44
CA GLU A 52 31.37 3.28 -3.66
C GLU A 52 32.02 2.93 -5.01
N ALA A 53 31.83 1.71 -5.51
CA ALA A 53 32.37 1.26 -6.79
C ALA A 53 31.63 1.81 -8.04
N GLN A 54 30.39 2.32 -7.90
CA GLN A 54 29.54 2.69 -9.05
C GLN A 54 29.25 4.19 -9.18
N THR A 55 29.15 4.94 -8.08
CA THR A 55 28.63 6.33 -8.16
C THR A 55 29.59 7.39 -7.61
N GLY A 56 30.68 6.99 -6.95
CA GLY A 56 31.71 7.92 -6.48
C GLY A 56 31.18 8.93 -5.45
N THR A 57 31.60 8.75 -4.19
CA THR A 57 31.59 9.80 -3.14
C THR A 57 30.25 10.29 -2.59
N MET A 58 29.11 9.64 -2.82
CA MET A 58 27.86 9.96 -2.11
C MET A 58 27.49 8.85 -1.13
N THR A 59 27.39 9.19 0.15
CA THR A 59 26.98 8.21 1.18
C THR A 59 25.49 7.92 1.06
N THR A 60 25.05 6.72 1.45
CA THR A 60 23.63 6.33 1.39
C THR A 60 22.76 7.26 2.25
N GLU A 61 23.29 7.80 3.35
CA GLU A 61 22.59 8.79 4.18
C GLU A 61 22.31 10.09 3.42
N GLU A 62 23.29 10.59 2.67
CA GLU A 62 23.12 11.77 1.81
C GLU A 62 22.12 11.47 0.67
N ALA A 63 22.19 10.28 0.08
CA ALA A 63 21.27 9.85 -0.98
C ALA A 63 19.83 9.86 -0.46
N ILE A 64 19.58 9.26 0.70
CA ILE A 64 18.26 9.28 1.35
C ILE A 64 17.83 10.72 1.65
N CYS A 65 18.72 11.58 2.14
CA CYS A 65 18.40 12.97 2.46
C CYS A 65 17.95 13.76 1.21
N VAL A 66 18.66 13.61 0.10
CA VAL A 66 18.29 14.22 -1.19
C VAL A 66 16.96 13.65 -1.69
N LEU A 67 16.80 12.33 -1.68
CA LEU A 67 15.56 11.69 -2.12
C LEU A 67 14.34 12.13 -1.30
N VAL A 68 14.48 12.25 0.03
CA VAL A 68 13.40 12.68 0.93
C VAL A 68 13.07 14.15 0.72
N SER A 69 14.07 15.03 0.57
CA SER A 69 13.84 16.46 0.36
C SER A 69 13.22 16.74 -1.02
N SER A 70 13.69 16.08 -2.06
CA SER A 70 13.10 16.10 -3.40
C SER A 70 11.67 15.54 -3.42
N TYR A 71 11.41 14.46 -2.68
CA TYR A 71 10.06 13.90 -2.59
C TYR A 71 9.09 14.87 -1.88
N LYS A 72 9.50 15.45 -0.75
CA LYS A 72 8.67 16.41 0.00
C LYS A 72 8.31 17.66 -0.80
N SER A 73 9.21 18.14 -1.64
CA SER A 73 9.01 19.31 -2.50
C SER A 73 8.29 18.99 -3.82
N SER A 74 8.23 17.71 -4.20
CA SER A 74 7.55 17.26 -5.41
C SER A 74 6.03 17.40 -5.33
N GLU A 75 5.41 17.70 -6.47
CA GLU A 75 3.95 17.71 -6.71
C GLU A 75 3.28 16.44 -6.19
N ARG A 76 3.97 15.30 -6.31
CA ARG A 76 3.44 13.99 -5.90
C ARG A 76 3.10 13.88 -4.43
N ASN A 77 3.95 14.45 -3.59
CA ASN A 77 3.69 14.43 -2.16
C ASN A 77 2.42 15.24 -1.87
N GLN A 78 2.22 16.35 -2.60
CA GLN A 78 1.01 17.15 -2.50
C GLN A 78 -0.21 16.36 -2.98
N ASP A 79 -0.13 15.65 -4.10
CA ASP A 79 -1.21 14.79 -4.61
C ASP A 79 -1.61 13.72 -3.61
N VAL A 80 -0.63 13.00 -3.04
CA VAL A 80 -0.88 11.98 -2.01
C VAL A 80 -1.54 12.61 -0.77
N HIS A 81 -1.04 13.75 -0.30
CA HIS A 81 -1.66 14.47 0.82
C HIS A 81 -3.10 14.92 0.51
N ASN A 82 -3.36 15.36 -0.72
CA ASN A 82 -4.68 15.75 -1.19
C ASN A 82 -5.63 14.55 -1.23
N GLU A 83 -5.20 13.41 -1.78
CA GLU A 83 -5.98 12.17 -1.79
C GLU A 83 -6.33 11.70 -0.37
N VAL A 84 -5.35 11.68 0.54
CA VAL A 84 -5.57 11.33 1.95
C VAL A 84 -6.55 12.29 2.62
N ALA A 85 -6.43 13.59 2.36
CA ALA A 85 -7.35 14.60 2.89
C ALA A 85 -8.79 14.41 2.36
N VAL A 86 -8.94 14.00 1.10
CA VAL A 86 -10.24 13.67 0.49
C VAL A 86 -10.84 12.41 1.12
N LEU A 87 -10.04 11.36 1.31
CA LEU A 87 -10.49 10.10 1.92
C LEU A 87 -10.88 10.27 3.38
N SER A 88 -10.10 11.03 4.16
CA SER A 88 -10.39 11.33 5.57
C SER A 88 -11.73 12.06 5.74
N LYS A 89 -12.06 12.99 4.83
CA LYS A 89 -13.38 13.66 4.81
C LYS A 89 -14.52 12.73 4.41
N LYS A 90 -14.23 11.68 3.65
CA LYS A 90 -15.22 10.71 3.19
C LYS A 90 -15.55 9.69 4.27
N ASP A 91 -14.58 9.26 5.07
CA ASP A 91 -14.77 8.29 6.15
C ASP A 91 -15.63 8.82 7.30
N THR A 92 -15.58 10.13 7.59
CA THR A 92 -16.51 10.76 8.56
C THR A 92 -17.97 10.74 8.09
N SER A 93 -18.21 10.70 6.78
CA SER A 93 -19.55 10.58 6.19
C SER A 93 -20.01 9.15 5.94
N SER A 94 -19.09 8.18 5.88
CA SER A 94 -19.35 6.78 5.50
C SER A 94 -19.22 5.78 6.66
N MET A 95 -18.96 6.24 7.89
CA MET A 95 -18.95 5.41 9.09
C MET A 95 -20.34 5.00 9.59
N ASP A 96 -21.43 5.43 8.94
CA ASP A 96 -22.79 5.03 9.31
C ASP A 96 -23.20 3.64 8.77
N HIS A 97 -22.41 3.01 7.90
CA HIS A 97 -22.80 1.76 7.22
C HIS A 97 -22.40 0.46 7.93
N LYS A 98 -21.88 0.52 9.17
CA LYS A 98 -21.61 -0.68 9.99
C LYS A 98 -22.43 -0.76 11.28
N LYS A 99 -23.63 -0.16 11.34
CA LYS A 99 -24.65 -0.64 12.30
C LYS A 99 -25.28 -1.93 11.76
N LYS A 100 -24.51 -3.02 11.75
CA LYS A 100 -25.09 -4.37 11.71
C LYS A 100 -25.75 -4.56 13.08
N GLY A 101 -27.04 -4.25 13.16
CA GLY A 101 -27.84 -4.36 14.38
C GLY A 101 -27.78 -5.80 14.91
N HIS A 102 -26.86 -6.05 15.83
CA HIS A 102 -26.82 -7.29 16.58
C HIS A 102 -27.99 -7.26 17.56
N ALA A 103 -28.77 -8.34 17.63
CA ALA A 103 -29.86 -8.43 18.60
C ALA A 103 -29.30 -8.15 19.99
N GLY A 104 -29.96 -7.30 20.78
CA GLY A 104 -29.52 -7.01 22.14
C GLY A 104 -29.44 -8.30 22.96
N PHE A 105 -28.56 -8.32 23.98
CA PHE A 105 -28.36 -9.48 24.86
C PHE A 105 -29.67 -10.10 25.37
N LEU A 106 -30.66 -9.26 25.68
CA LEU A 106 -31.99 -9.71 26.11
C LEU A 106 -32.78 -10.47 25.04
N ASN A 107 -32.75 -9.99 23.78
CA ASN A 107 -33.39 -10.70 22.68
C ASN A 107 -32.69 -12.03 22.39
N GLN A 108 -31.37 -12.08 22.52
CA GLN A 108 -30.63 -13.33 22.40
C GLN A 108 -30.99 -14.32 23.52
N CYS A 109 -31.07 -13.84 24.77
CA CYS A 109 -31.43 -14.66 25.93
C CYS A 109 -32.87 -15.20 25.84
N LEU A 110 -33.82 -14.37 25.39
CA LEU A 110 -35.21 -14.78 25.21
C LEU A 110 -35.32 -15.87 24.14
N VAL A 111 -34.70 -15.64 22.96
CA VAL A 111 -34.72 -16.63 21.87
C VAL A 111 -34.06 -17.95 22.28
N LEU A 112 -32.95 -17.89 23.02
CA LEU A 112 -32.28 -19.09 23.54
C LEU A 112 -33.15 -19.85 24.55
N THR A 113 -33.82 -19.12 25.45
CA THR A 113 -34.71 -19.70 26.46
C THR A 113 -35.94 -20.34 25.81
N GLU A 114 -36.60 -19.65 24.88
CA GLU A 114 -37.74 -20.22 24.15
C GLU A 114 -37.34 -21.44 23.33
N ARG A 115 -36.21 -21.36 22.62
CA ARG A 115 -35.71 -22.48 21.81
C ARG A 115 -35.38 -23.70 22.68
N SER A 116 -34.77 -23.49 23.84
CA SER A 116 -34.49 -24.55 24.81
C SER A 116 -35.77 -25.13 25.41
N SER A 117 -36.74 -24.28 25.76
CA SER A 117 -38.03 -24.69 26.33
C SER A 117 -38.87 -25.54 25.35
N VAL A 118 -38.96 -25.11 24.08
CA VAL A 118 -39.64 -25.89 23.03
C VAL A 118 -38.94 -27.24 22.80
N ASN A 119 -37.61 -27.28 22.89
CA ASN A 119 -36.85 -28.52 22.79
C ASN A 119 -37.16 -29.47 23.96
N MET A 120 -37.11 -28.96 25.20
CA MET A 120 -37.42 -29.76 26.40
C MET A 120 -38.88 -30.24 26.45
N PHE A 121 -39.84 -29.41 26.05
CA PHE A 121 -41.26 -29.79 26.09
C PHE A 121 -41.61 -30.90 25.09
N ARG A 122 -40.87 -30.99 23.97
CA ARG A 122 -41.07 -32.04 22.96
C ARG A 122 -40.36 -33.35 23.31
N ASP A 123 -39.31 -33.27 24.13
CA ASP A 123 -38.56 -34.44 24.58
C ASP A 123 -39.13 -34.95 25.91
N LEU A 124 -40.28 -35.63 25.82
CA LEU A 124 -41.01 -36.19 26.95
C LEU A 124 -40.27 -37.35 27.68
N GLY A 125 -39.05 -37.69 27.27
CA GLY A 125 -38.23 -38.77 27.84
C GLY A 125 -37.09 -38.30 28.75
N TYR A 126 -37.00 -37.00 29.06
CA TYR A 126 -35.99 -36.45 29.98
C TYR A 126 -36.42 -36.43 31.46
N TYR A 127 -37.65 -36.89 31.75
CA TYR A 127 -38.21 -37.17 33.07
C TYR A 127 -38.94 -38.52 33.02
#